data_AF-A0A6C0LR07-F1
#
_entry.id   AF-A0A6C0LR07-F1
#
_cell.length_a   1.000
_cell.length_b   1.000
_cell.length_c   1.000
_cell.angle_alpha   90.00
_cell.angle_beta   90.00
_cell.angle_gamma   90.00
#
_symmetry.space_group_name_H-M   'P 1'
#
loop_
_entity.id
_entity.type
_entity.pdbx_description
1 polymer ?
#
loop_
_entity_poly.entity_id
_entity_poly.type
_entity_poly.pdbx_seq_one_letter_code
_entity_poly.pdbx_strand_id
1 'polypeptide(L)'
;MEKSIDIIGFFAPYILFVFSIVLLWKRNQYFTGYIVFYFLNIIVNKIIKVIVREPRPTGGKSILSFEDGIYEGIEKYGMPSGHLQSCFYSLTYLYLVKESPSWLILETFIASASFYQRWSYNRHTVEQLSAGSLVGMFMGWFSYFMVHKYLITQ
;
A
#
# COMPACT_ATOMS: atom_id res chain seq x y z
N MET A 1 22.68 3.29 9.73
CA MET A 1 22.11 3.26 8.36
C MET A 1 20.84 2.41 8.32
N GLU A 2 20.82 1.23 8.95
CA GLU A 2 19.63 0.35 9.04
C GLU A 2 18.35 1.07 9.52
N LYS A 3 18.39 1.78 10.66
CA LYS A 3 17.20 2.48 11.21
C LYS A 3 16.49 3.43 10.25
N SER A 4 17.20 4.14 9.37
CA SER A 4 16.58 5.14 8.50
C SER A 4 15.73 4.50 7.41
N ILE A 5 16.22 3.43 6.79
CA ILE A 5 15.48 2.66 5.78
C ILE A 5 14.30 1.95 6.43
N ASP A 6 14.46 1.44 7.66
CA ASP A 6 13.38 0.80 8.39
C ASP A 6 12.25 1.79 8.73
N ILE A 7 12.59 3.03 9.13
CA ILE A 7 11.58 4.08 9.36
C ILE A 7 10.86 4.44 8.05
N ILE A 8 11.59 4.60 6.95
CA ILE A 8 10.99 4.87 5.62
C ILE A 8 10.05 3.71 5.24
N GLY A 9 10.49 2.48 5.40
CA GLY A 9 9.70 1.29 5.07
C GLY A 9 8.45 1.15 5.94
N PHE A 10 8.56 1.48 7.22
CA PHE A 10 7.42 1.50 8.14
C PHE A 10 6.38 2.55 7.72
N PHE A 11 6.81 3.78 7.39
CA PHE A 11 5.91 4.88 7.01
C PHE A 11 5.55 4.92 5.52
N ALA A 12 6.08 4.02 4.70
CA ALA A 12 5.94 4.01 3.24
C ALA A 12 4.49 4.20 2.74
N PRO A 13 3.45 3.52 3.27
CA PRO A 13 2.08 3.74 2.78
C PRO A 13 1.61 5.18 2.97
N TYR A 14 1.97 5.80 4.09
CA TYR A 14 1.59 7.19 4.41
C TYR A 14 2.38 8.18 3.56
N ILE A 15 3.68 7.94 3.35
CA ILE A 15 4.52 8.76 2.48
C ILE A 15 3.95 8.76 1.05
N LEU A 16 3.66 7.58 0.50
CA LEU A 16 3.12 7.45 -0.85
C LEU A 16 1.71 8.01 -0.98
N PHE A 17 0.90 7.92 0.08
CA PHE A 17 -0.42 8.55 0.13
C PHE A 17 -0.33 10.08 0.05
N VAL A 18 0.53 10.70 0.86
CA VAL A 18 0.73 12.16 0.85
C VAL A 18 1.35 12.61 -0.47
N PHE A 19 2.33 11.88 -1.01
CA PHE A 19 2.89 12.17 -2.33
C PHE A 19 1.85 12.14 -3.44
N SER A 20 1.00 11.11 -3.46
CA SER A 20 -0.08 10.99 -4.44
C SER A 20 -1.05 12.17 -4.34
N ILE A 21 -1.45 12.57 -3.14
CA ILE A 21 -2.30 13.75 -2.89
C ILE A 21 -1.67 15.02 -3.49
N VAL A 22 -0.41 15.29 -3.17
CA VAL A 22 0.29 16.50 -3.63
C VAL A 22 0.41 16.52 -5.15
N LEU A 23 0.78 15.39 -5.76
CA LEU A 23 1.03 15.29 -7.20
C LEU A 23 -0.25 15.27 -8.04
N LEU A 24 -1.38 14.91 -7.44
CA LEU A 24 -2.71 14.89 -8.06
C LEU A 24 -3.53 16.16 -7.78
N TRP A 25 -3.10 17.05 -6.89
CA TRP A 25 -3.89 18.20 -6.41
C TRP A 25 -4.51 19.06 -7.54
N LYS A 26 -3.81 19.23 -8.66
CA LYS A 26 -4.31 20.01 -9.82
C LYS A 26 -5.22 19.22 -10.78
N ARG A 27 -5.44 17.92 -10.53
CA ARG A 27 -6.24 17.00 -11.35
C ARG A 27 -7.46 16.54 -10.55
N ASN A 28 -8.40 17.45 -10.29
CA ASN A 28 -9.49 17.28 -9.32
C ASN A 28 -10.21 15.93 -9.37
N GLN A 29 -10.60 15.44 -10.55
CA GLN A 29 -11.32 14.16 -10.66
C GLN A 29 -10.42 12.96 -10.34
N TYR A 30 -9.16 12.95 -10.80
CA TYR A 30 -8.20 11.92 -10.43
C TYR A 30 -7.81 11.98 -8.95
N PHE A 31 -7.75 13.19 -8.38
CA PHE A 31 -7.53 13.39 -6.95
C PHE A 31 -8.68 12.80 -6.12
N THR A 32 -9.93 13.16 -6.44
CA THR A 32 -11.11 12.64 -5.73
C THR A 32 -11.21 11.13 -5.87
N GLY A 33 -11.02 10.61 -7.09
CA GLY A 33 -11.00 9.17 -7.35
C GLY A 33 -9.94 8.44 -6.52
N TYR A 34 -8.72 8.96 -6.48
CA TYR A 34 -7.63 8.40 -5.69
C TYR A 34 -8.02 8.22 -4.22
N ILE A 35 -8.58 9.27 -3.59
CA ILE A 35 -8.98 9.25 -2.18
C ILE A 35 -10.07 8.20 -1.93
N VAL A 36 -11.14 8.23 -2.71
CA VAL A 36 -12.29 7.31 -2.54
C VAL A 36 -11.83 5.86 -2.66
N PHE A 37 -11.09 5.53 -3.71
CA PHE A 37 -10.64 4.17 -3.96
C PHE A 37 -9.48 3.73 -3.04
N TYR A 38 -8.70 4.66 -2.46
CA TYR A 38 -7.69 4.31 -1.46
C TYR A 38 -8.35 3.74 -0.20
N PHE A 39 -9.45 4.34 0.27
CA PHE A 39 -10.20 3.80 1.40
C PHE A 39 -10.91 2.48 1.04
N LEU A 40 -11.43 2.36 -0.19
CA LEU A 40 -11.98 1.09 -0.66
C LEU A 40 -10.89 -0.02 -0.69
N ASN A 41 -9.67 0.31 -1.11
CA ASN A 41 -8.53 -0.60 -1.07
C ASN A 41 -8.24 -1.11 0.34
N ILE A 42 -8.31 -0.25 1.37
CA ILE A 42 -8.17 -0.67 2.78
C ILE A 42 -9.30 -1.64 3.19
N ILE A 43 -10.54 -1.36 2.79
CA ILE A 43 -11.68 -2.24 3.07
C ILE A 43 -11.48 -3.61 2.41
N VAL A 44 -11.06 -3.63 1.15
CA VAL A 44 -10.75 -4.87 0.40
C VAL A 44 -9.66 -5.67 1.12
N ASN A 45 -8.60 -5.03 1.63
CA ASN A 45 -7.56 -5.72 2.40
C ASN A 45 -8.17 -6.49 3.60
N LYS A 46 -9.03 -5.83 4.37
CA LYS A 46 -9.68 -6.44 5.55
C LYS A 46 -10.61 -7.59 5.17
N ILE A 47 -11.37 -7.44 4.08
CA ILE A 47 -12.24 -8.51 3.57
C ILE A 47 -11.40 -9.74 3.21
N ILE A 48 -10.32 -9.56 2.43
CA ILE A 48 -9.46 -10.67 2.03
C ILE A 48 -8.81 -11.33 3.26
N LYS A 49 -8.34 -10.54 4.24
CA LYS A 49 -7.79 -11.08 5.50
C LYS A 49 -8.77 -11.99 6.24
N VAL A 50 -10.05 -11.62 6.29
CA VAL A 50 -11.10 -12.42 6.96
C VAL A 50 -11.42 -13.71 6.20
N ILE A 51 -11.24 -13.72 4.88
CA ILE A 51 -11.44 -14.90 4.03
C ILE A 51 -10.25 -15.85 4.14
N VAL A 52 -9.02 -15.33 3.97
CA VAL A 52 -7.80 -16.13 3.88
C VAL A 52 -7.32 -16.60 5.26
N ARG A 53 -7.41 -15.73 6.28
CA ARG A 53 -7.05 -16.02 7.68
C ARG A 53 -5.65 -16.61 7.89
N GLU A 54 -4.73 -16.33 6.99
CA GLU A 54 -3.35 -16.82 7.13
C GLU A 54 -2.64 -16.09 8.28
N PRO A 55 -1.99 -16.82 9.22
CA PRO A 55 -1.33 -16.21 10.36
C PRO A 55 -0.07 -15.44 9.94
N ARG A 56 0.31 -14.43 10.74
CA ARG A 56 1.62 -13.79 10.62
C ARG A 56 2.75 -14.73 11.05
N PRO A 57 4.01 -14.49 10.61
CA PRO A 57 5.17 -15.19 11.13
C PRO A 57 5.29 -15.04 12.66
N THR A 58 5.85 -16.06 13.32
CA THR A 58 6.16 -16.00 14.75
C THR A 58 7.41 -15.14 15.00
N GLY A 59 7.47 -14.48 16.16
CA GLY A 59 8.66 -13.68 16.54
C GLY A 59 8.77 -12.33 15.81
N GLY A 60 7.63 -11.73 15.45
CA GLY A 60 7.57 -10.39 14.87
C GLY A 60 8.14 -9.33 15.82
N LYS A 61 8.94 -8.40 15.28
CA LYS A 61 9.57 -7.31 16.03
C LYS A 61 8.83 -6.00 15.80
N SER A 62 8.65 -5.19 16.85
CA SER A 62 8.11 -3.84 16.76
C SER A 62 9.21 -2.81 16.53
N ILE A 63 8.97 -1.89 15.59
CA ILE A 63 9.86 -0.74 15.37
C ILE A 63 9.49 0.42 16.28
N LEU A 64 8.20 0.56 16.59
CA LEU A 64 7.66 1.57 17.49
C LEU A 64 6.82 0.89 18.57
N SER A 65 6.92 1.38 19.81
CA SER A 65 6.25 0.78 20.97
C SER A 65 4.73 0.72 20.85
N PHE A 66 4.12 1.63 20.09
CA PHE A 66 2.68 1.59 19.88
C PHE A 66 2.22 0.40 19.02
N GLU A 67 3.11 -0.28 18.28
CA GLU A 67 2.74 -1.48 17.52
C GLU A 67 2.40 -2.69 18.42
N ASP A 68 2.79 -2.63 19.70
CA ASP A 68 2.54 -3.70 20.65
C ASP A 68 1.03 -3.78 20.94
N GLY A 69 0.44 -4.95 20.68
CA GLY A 69 -1.01 -5.17 20.81
C GLY A 69 -1.87 -4.75 19.61
N ILE A 70 -1.30 -4.13 18.56
CA ILE A 70 -2.10 -3.75 17.36
C ILE A 70 -2.51 -4.98 16.53
N TYR A 71 -1.77 -6.08 16.63
CA TYR A 71 -1.99 -7.29 15.83
C TYR A 71 -3.04 -8.24 16.45
N GLU A 72 -4.16 -7.68 16.87
CA GLU A 72 -5.32 -8.41 17.39
C GLU A 72 -6.48 -8.42 16.37
N GLY A 73 -7.53 -9.19 16.66
CA GLY A 73 -8.73 -9.25 15.79
C GLY A 73 -8.42 -9.70 14.36
N ILE A 74 -8.74 -8.84 13.37
CA ILE A 74 -8.45 -9.09 11.95
C ILE A 74 -6.95 -8.87 11.64
N GLU A 75 -6.28 -7.97 12.38
CA GLU A 75 -4.89 -7.60 12.10
C GLU A 75 -3.87 -8.67 12.50
N LYS A 76 -4.31 -9.69 13.25
CA LYS A 76 -3.52 -10.91 13.50
C LYS A 76 -3.23 -11.71 12.22
N TYR A 77 -4.05 -11.54 11.18
CA TYR A 77 -3.85 -12.20 9.89
C TYR A 77 -2.86 -11.43 9.02
N GLY A 78 -1.95 -12.18 8.40
CA GLY A 78 -0.81 -11.68 7.62
C GLY A 78 -1.12 -11.49 6.14
N MET A 79 -1.96 -12.32 5.54
CA MET A 79 -2.28 -12.23 4.11
C MET A 79 -3.59 -11.49 3.83
N PRO A 80 -3.62 -10.52 2.90
CA PRO A 80 -2.48 -9.87 2.26
C PRO A 80 -1.90 -8.75 3.14
N SER A 81 -0.62 -8.40 2.91
CA SER A 81 0.00 -7.27 3.60
C SER A 81 -0.64 -5.94 3.21
N GLY A 82 -1.33 -5.30 4.17
CA GLY A 82 -1.95 -3.99 3.95
C GLY A 82 -0.96 -2.87 3.64
N HIS A 83 0.27 -2.95 4.17
CA HIS A 83 1.33 -1.98 3.83
C HIS A 83 1.66 -2.01 2.34
N LEU A 84 1.99 -3.20 1.83
CA LEU A 84 2.38 -3.37 0.44
C LEU A 84 1.20 -3.16 -0.50
N GLN A 85 -0.01 -3.56 -0.08
CA GLN A 85 -1.23 -3.26 -0.84
C GLN A 85 -1.46 -1.76 -1.02
N SER A 86 -1.33 -0.96 0.04
CA SER A 86 -1.47 0.50 -0.07
C SER A 86 -0.32 1.18 -0.82
N CYS A 87 0.91 0.67 -0.69
CA CYS A 87 2.05 1.19 -1.44
C CYS A 87 1.85 0.98 -2.95
N PHE A 88 1.55 -0.25 -3.36
CA PHE A 88 1.39 -0.60 -4.77
C PHE A 88 0.09 -0.06 -5.37
N TYR A 89 -0.95 0.17 -4.57
CA TYR A 89 -2.12 0.96 -5.00
C TYR A 89 -1.70 2.37 -5.41
N SER A 90 -0.98 3.08 -4.53
CA SER A 90 -0.57 4.48 -4.78
C SER A 90 0.35 4.60 -5.98
N LEU A 91 1.39 3.77 -6.01
CA LEU A 91 2.36 3.70 -7.11
C LEU A 91 1.66 3.43 -8.45
N THR A 92 0.80 2.41 -8.52
CA THR A 92 0.14 2.04 -9.78
C THR A 92 -0.80 3.13 -10.26
N TYR A 93 -1.63 3.66 -9.36
CA TYR A 93 -2.57 4.71 -9.72
C TYR A 93 -1.85 5.98 -10.17
N LEU A 94 -0.85 6.44 -9.42
CA LEU A 94 -0.13 7.65 -9.74
C LEU A 94 0.64 7.51 -11.05
N TYR A 95 1.29 6.37 -11.29
CA TYR A 95 1.97 6.10 -12.55
C TYR A 95 1.00 6.15 -13.73
N LEU A 96 -0.19 5.56 -13.64
CA LEU A 96 -1.18 5.59 -14.72
C LEU A 96 -1.74 7.01 -14.99
N VAL A 97 -1.76 7.89 -14.00
CA VAL A 97 -2.23 9.29 -14.18
C VAL A 97 -1.13 10.23 -14.68
N LYS A 98 0.11 10.01 -14.26
CA LYS A 98 1.25 10.93 -14.51
C LYS A 98 2.21 10.45 -15.58
N GLU A 99 2.27 9.14 -15.81
CA GLU A 99 3.15 8.46 -16.76
C GLU A 99 4.63 8.86 -16.62
N SER A 100 5.06 9.16 -15.39
CA SER A 100 6.41 9.67 -15.12
C SER A 100 7.32 8.57 -14.56
N PRO A 101 8.37 8.17 -15.31
CA PRO A 101 9.32 7.16 -14.84
C PRO A 101 10.07 7.59 -13.57
N SER A 102 10.37 8.89 -13.42
CA SER A 102 11.08 9.40 -12.24
C SER A 102 10.28 9.18 -10.96
N TRP A 103 8.97 9.46 -10.99
CA TRP A 103 8.10 9.18 -9.84
C TRP A 103 7.96 7.69 -9.61
N LEU A 104 7.78 6.88 -10.66
CA LEU A 104 7.71 5.43 -10.55
C LEU A 104 8.95 4.83 -9.85
N ILE A 105 10.15 5.27 -10.23
CA ILE A 105 11.41 4.80 -9.62
C ILE A 105 11.46 5.16 -8.13
N LEU A 106 11.13 6.41 -7.79
CA LEU A 106 11.14 6.86 -6.39
C LEU A 106 10.12 6.10 -5.54
N GLU A 107 8.90 5.92 -6.03
CA GLU A 107 7.85 5.20 -5.31
C GLU A 107 8.18 3.71 -5.18
N THR A 108 8.77 3.10 -6.21
CA THR A 108 9.24 1.72 -6.17
C THR A 108 10.32 1.53 -5.11
N PHE A 109 11.25 2.48 -4.98
CA PHE A 109 12.26 2.47 -3.91
C PHE A 109 11.62 2.50 -2.52
N ILE A 110 10.63 3.38 -2.30
CA ILE A 110 9.91 3.49 -1.01
C ILE A 110 9.10 2.22 -0.71
N ALA A 111 8.40 1.68 -1.71
CA ALA A 111 7.65 0.43 -1.57
C ALA A 111 8.60 -0.76 -1.27
N SER A 112 9.78 -0.79 -1.90
CA SER A 112 10.81 -1.81 -1.64
C SER A 112 11.39 -1.70 -0.23
N ALA A 113 11.56 -0.48 0.30
CA ALA A 113 11.93 -0.28 1.70
C ALA A 113 10.86 -0.85 2.64
N SER A 114 9.57 -0.69 2.31
CA SER A 114 8.47 -1.30 3.08
C SER A 114 8.50 -2.82 3.02
N PHE A 115 8.75 -3.38 1.84
CA PHE A 115 8.91 -4.82 1.65
C PHE A 115 10.01 -5.35 2.56
N TYR A 116 11.21 -4.79 2.45
CA TYR A 116 12.38 -5.19 3.24
C TYR A 116 12.11 -5.07 4.74
N GLN A 117 11.56 -3.95 5.18
CA GLN A 117 11.27 -3.72 6.59
C GLN A 117 10.29 -4.77 7.13
N ARG A 118 9.19 -5.04 6.42
CA ARG A 118 8.15 -5.97 6.89
C ARG A 118 8.63 -7.43 6.90
N TRP A 119 9.49 -7.79 5.95
CA TRP A 119 10.13 -9.11 5.91
C TRP A 119 11.17 -9.28 7.02
N SER A 120 12.13 -8.35 7.14
CA SER A 120 13.22 -8.41 8.12
C SER A 120 12.71 -8.39 9.58
N TYR A 121 11.57 -7.74 9.82
CA TYR A 121 10.93 -7.68 11.14
C TYR A 121 9.97 -8.83 11.42
N ASN A 122 9.93 -9.88 10.58
CA ASN A 122 9.01 -11.02 10.71
C ASN A 122 7.54 -10.58 10.84
N ARG A 123 7.15 -9.48 10.18
CA ARG A 123 5.76 -9.01 10.20
C ARG A 123 4.90 -9.73 9.16
N HIS A 124 5.53 -10.14 8.06
CA HIS A 124 4.90 -10.83 6.94
C HIS A 124 5.89 -11.79 6.26
N THR A 125 5.40 -12.88 5.68
CA THR A 125 6.18 -13.71 4.76
C THR A 125 6.30 -13.04 3.39
N VAL A 126 7.18 -13.55 2.53
CA VAL A 126 7.33 -13.07 1.14
C VAL A 126 6.01 -13.21 0.38
N GLU A 127 5.30 -14.33 0.55
CA GLU A 127 4.01 -14.59 -0.10
C GLU A 127 2.95 -13.57 0.33
N GLN A 128 2.89 -13.24 1.62
CA GLN A 128 1.97 -12.24 2.16
C GLN A 128 2.24 -10.84 1.61
N LEU A 129 3.53 -10.50 1.43
CA LEU A 129 3.96 -9.23 0.83
C LEU A 129 3.63 -9.18 -0.66
N SER A 130 3.96 -10.23 -1.41
CA SER A 130 3.64 -10.36 -2.83
C SER A 130 2.14 -10.32 -3.09
N ALA A 131 1.32 -11.02 -2.30
CA ALA A 131 -0.14 -10.96 -2.39
C ALA A 131 -0.65 -9.53 -2.14
N GLY A 132 -0.11 -8.83 -1.14
CA GLY A 132 -0.40 -7.41 -0.90
C GLY A 132 -0.09 -6.55 -2.11
N SER A 133 1.12 -6.65 -2.65
CA SER A 133 1.54 -5.92 -3.85
C SER A 133 0.62 -6.17 -5.05
N LEU A 134 0.28 -7.43 -5.34
CA LEU A 134 -0.59 -7.81 -6.45
C LEU A 134 -2.01 -7.23 -6.31
N VAL A 135 -2.62 -7.36 -5.13
CA VAL A 135 -3.94 -6.75 -4.86
C VAL A 135 -3.86 -5.23 -4.97
N GLY A 136 -2.78 -4.62 -4.47
CA GLY A 136 -2.55 -3.18 -4.55
C GLY A 136 -2.49 -2.69 -5.99
N MET A 137 -1.68 -3.34 -6.84
CA MET A 137 -1.59 -3.03 -8.27
C MET A 137 -2.94 -3.17 -8.96
N PHE A 138 -3.66 -4.27 -8.70
CA PHE A 138 -5.00 -4.47 -9.25
C PHE A 138 -5.96 -3.36 -8.84
N MET A 139 -6.01 -3.01 -7.55
CA MET A 139 -6.88 -1.94 -7.05
C MET A 139 -6.50 -0.56 -7.61
N GLY A 140 -5.21 -0.29 -7.78
CA GLY A 140 -4.72 0.96 -8.38
C GLY A 140 -5.11 1.08 -9.85
N TRP A 141 -4.92 0.01 -10.63
CA TRP A 141 -5.35 -0.08 -12.02
C TRP A 141 -6.88 0.05 -12.15
N PHE A 142 -7.64 -0.68 -11.33
CA PHE A 142 -9.10 -0.65 -11.35
C PHE A 142 -9.64 0.75 -11.04
N SER A 143 -9.08 1.39 -10.01
CA SER A 143 -9.42 2.77 -9.65
C SER A 143 -9.17 3.74 -10.80
N TYR A 144 -7.99 3.69 -11.42
CA TYR A 144 -7.67 4.50 -12.60
C TYR A 144 -8.64 4.26 -13.74
N PHE A 145 -8.93 3.00 -14.06
CA PHE A 145 -9.85 2.63 -15.13
C PHE A 145 -11.25 3.21 -14.91
N MET A 146 -11.79 3.09 -13.69
CA MET A 146 -13.12 3.62 -13.34
C MET A 146 -13.17 5.15 -13.45
N VAL A 147 -12.15 5.84 -12.93
CA VAL A 147 -12.06 7.29 -13.02
C VAL A 147 -11.90 7.73 -14.47
N HIS A 148 -10.97 7.15 -15.21
CA HIS A 148 -10.71 7.51 -16.60
C HIS A 148 -11.95 7.25 -17.48
N LYS A 149 -12.62 6.12 -17.29
CA LYS A 149 -13.88 5.81 -17.97
C LYS A 149 -14.95 6.86 -17.67
N TYR A 150 -15.09 7.28 -16.42
CA TYR A 150 -16.03 8.35 -16.06
C TYR A 150 -15.72 9.67 -16.78
N LEU A 151 -14.44 10.02 -16.93
CA LEU A 151 -14.02 11.25 -17.60
C LEU A 151 -14.35 11.28 -19.09
N ILE A 152 -14.19 10.16 -19.80
CA ILE A 152 -14.44 10.10 -21.25
C ILE A 152 -15.93 10.01 -21.61
N THR A 153 -16.79 9.71 -20.63
CA THR A 153 -18.24 9.60 -20.82
C THR A 153 -19.01 10.87 -20.45
N GLN A 154 -18.32 11.93 -20.01
CA GLN A 154 -18.86 13.27 -19.77
C GLN A 154 -18.66 14.14 -21.00
#